data_AF-A0A2I0QMN4-F1
#
_entry.id   AF-A0A2I0QMN4-F1
#
_cell.length_a   1.000
_cell.length_b   1.000
_cell.length_c   1.000
_cell.angle_alpha   90.00
_cell.angle_beta   90.00
_cell.angle_gamma   90.00
#
_symmetry.space_group_name_H-M   'P 1'
#
loop_
_entity.id
_entity.type
_entity.pdbx_description
1 polymer ?
#
loop_
_entity_poly.entity_id
_entity_poly.type
_entity_poly.pdbx_seq_one_letter_code
_entity_poly.pdbx_strand_id
1 'polypeptide(L)'
;MNTKTKKYGMLALLAVLLIGIVLISGCIGEEKVKSGENQSAVESGEIHPTEESGKGTAVFAVKDAAANMGTISSVNVTIDKVEVHSETKGWINVSDTKRTYDLLELKAKGTTELISSANLDAGTYDQMRLYISKVVVVEDNIEKEVILPSNKLKIIADLEVKENETSVATFDFIADESLHITGEGKIIMAPVIKVETRTNTTVETKAENKVEIKGGKIKSNITVGMNEDGDIGEGVKIKQGAQLIIEDGKVKILNVSSEQALDIISDLNIVAGGEAEMKGNTWIVRGIDAETNETVEIKINAITGAVIGGKSRVNVTACEAECKTNCETKDLADCKAECKANGTIGCSAKADANCNTQCNTSLTASCEARCKNEAKVGCATKCATELLNKADCKANCEAEAMILCKTDCIVSGKASCKAECKSKADADCTTNLDVACNRQCQMSGGFRNCYSNCTYKC
;
A
#
# COMPACT_ATOMS: atom_id res chain seq x y z
N MET A 1 -44.03 -22.02 32.32
CA MET A 1 -44.90 -21.01 31.69
C MET A 1 -44.37 -20.72 30.29
N ASN A 2 -45.25 -20.88 29.29
CA ASN A 2 -45.19 -20.49 27.88
C ASN A 2 -44.14 -21.11 26.94
N THR A 3 -44.59 -22.21 26.35
CA THR A 3 -44.35 -22.74 25.00
C THR A 3 -44.77 -21.78 23.89
N LYS A 4 -44.07 -21.81 22.74
CA LYS A 4 -44.65 -21.51 21.42
C LYS A 4 -44.12 -22.46 20.35
N THR A 5 -44.98 -23.39 19.98
CA THR A 5 -45.00 -24.19 18.76
C THR A 5 -45.64 -23.40 17.62
N LYS A 6 -45.21 -23.63 16.37
CA LYS A 6 -46.07 -23.46 15.18
C LYS A 6 -45.67 -24.46 14.09
N LYS A 7 -46.56 -25.43 13.86
CA LYS A 7 -46.70 -26.29 12.68
C LYS A 7 -47.65 -25.62 11.69
N TYR A 8 -47.37 -25.68 10.39
CA TYR A 8 -48.32 -25.77 9.24
C TYR A 8 -47.47 -26.21 8.03
N GLY A 9 -47.85 -27.06 7.09
CA GLY A 9 -49.11 -27.74 6.82
C GLY A 9 -48.91 -28.58 5.53
N MET A 10 -49.48 -29.77 5.53
CA MET A 10 -49.49 -30.79 4.47
C MET A 10 -50.84 -30.69 3.73
N LEU A 11 -50.85 -30.67 2.39
CA LEU A 11 -52.02 -30.92 1.51
C LEU A 11 -51.46 -31.19 0.09
N ALA A 12 -51.45 -32.42 -0.42
CA ALA A 12 -52.55 -33.27 -0.92
C ALA A 12 -52.82 -33.07 -2.44
N LEU A 13 -52.33 -34.06 -3.21
CA LEU A 13 -52.99 -34.80 -4.30
C LEU A 13 -54.13 -34.13 -5.08
N LEU A 14 -53.99 -34.14 -6.42
CA LEU A 14 -55.08 -34.51 -7.34
C LEU A 14 -54.50 -35.04 -8.67
N ALA A 15 -54.82 -36.31 -8.95
CA ALA A 15 -54.73 -36.95 -10.25
C ALA A 15 -56.02 -36.70 -11.05
N VAL A 16 -55.96 -36.92 -12.37
CA VAL A 16 -56.99 -37.41 -13.32
C VAL A 16 -56.72 -36.74 -14.69
N LEU A 17 -56.25 -37.41 -15.75
CA LEU A 17 -56.78 -38.48 -16.60
C LEU A 17 -57.33 -37.92 -17.94
N LEU A 18 -56.73 -38.42 -19.03
CA LEU A 18 -57.36 -38.87 -20.29
C LEU A 18 -57.78 -37.90 -21.43
N ILE A 19 -57.50 -38.42 -22.65
CA ILE A 19 -58.11 -38.18 -23.99
C ILE A 19 -57.55 -36.96 -24.75
N GLY A 20 -57.16 -37.04 -26.03
CA GLY A 20 -57.30 -38.11 -27.01
C GLY A 20 -56.63 -37.77 -28.34
N ILE A 21 -56.44 -38.82 -29.14
CA ILE A 21 -55.94 -38.83 -30.52
C ILE A 21 -56.98 -38.20 -31.45
N VAL A 22 -56.59 -37.28 -32.34
CA VAL A 22 -57.23 -37.08 -33.66
C VAL A 22 -56.15 -36.75 -34.69
N LEU A 23 -56.09 -37.59 -35.72
CA LEU A 23 -55.35 -37.44 -36.97
C LEU A 23 -56.10 -36.49 -37.93
N ILE A 24 -55.47 -36.30 -39.09
CA ILE A 24 -56.00 -35.97 -40.42
C ILE A 24 -55.91 -34.51 -40.88
N SER A 25 -55.27 -34.39 -42.05
CA SER A 25 -55.70 -33.61 -43.23
C SER A 25 -54.80 -32.45 -43.60
N GLY A 26 -54.27 -32.51 -44.82
CA GLY A 26 -53.50 -31.45 -45.45
C GLY A 26 -54.33 -30.45 -46.25
N CYS A 27 -53.61 -29.52 -46.87
CA CYS A 27 -53.89 -28.61 -47.99
C CYS A 27 -52.47 -28.26 -48.51
N ILE A 28 -52.00 -28.40 -49.76
CA ILE A 28 -52.49 -28.17 -51.13
C ILE A 28 -53.00 -26.74 -51.39
N GLY A 29 -52.35 -26.06 -52.35
CA GLY A 29 -52.71 -24.76 -52.96
C GLY A 29 -51.48 -23.87 -53.18
N GLU A 30 -50.70 -24.07 -54.26
CA GLU A 30 -50.74 -23.32 -55.56
C GLU A 30 -50.10 -21.91 -55.48
N GLU A 31 -48.87 -21.77 -55.99
CA GLU A 31 -48.48 -21.35 -57.36
C GLU A 31 -48.63 -19.85 -57.67
N LYS A 32 -47.49 -19.19 -57.92
CA LYS A 32 -47.34 -18.25 -59.04
C LYS A 32 -45.99 -18.44 -59.72
N VAL A 33 -46.08 -19.01 -60.92
CA VAL A 33 -45.04 -19.08 -61.96
C VAL A 33 -44.82 -17.69 -62.56
N LYS A 34 -43.55 -17.30 -62.77
CA LYS A 34 -43.15 -16.54 -63.94
C LYS A 34 -41.91 -17.17 -64.57
N SER A 35 -42.11 -17.54 -65.83
CA SER A 35 -41.18 -18.11 -66.80
C SER A 35 -40.06 -17.12 -67.17
N GLY A 36 -38.87 -17.66 -67.39
CA GLY A 36 -37.76 -17.08 -68.13
C GLY A 36 -36.80 -18.20 -68.53
N GLU A 37 -36.80 -18.53 -69.82
CA GLU A 37 -36.08 -19.66 -70.43
C GLU A 37 -34.55 -19.51 -70.42
N ASN A 38 -33.91 -20.69 -70.52
CA ASN A 38 -32.70 -21.01 -71.29
C ASN A 38 -31.33 -20.86 -70.60
N GLN A 39 -30.74 -21.97 -70.15
CA GLN A 39 -29.72 -22.73 -70.91
C GLN A 39 -29.16 -23.88 -70.07
N SER A 40 -29.07 -25.06 -70.69
CA SER A 40 -28.30 -26.19 -70.17
C SER A 40 -26.82 -25.82 -70.09
N ALA A 41 -26.25 -25.99 -68.90
CA ALA A 41 -24.87 -26.42 -68.75
C ALA A 41 -24.87 -27.56 -67.73
N VAL A 42 -24.46 -28.74 -68.20
CA VAL A 42 -24.12 -29.88 -67.37
C VAL A 42 -22.87 -29.46 -66.59
N GLU A 43 -23.01 -29.24 -65.29
CA GLU A 43 -21.87 -29.06 -64.41
C GLU A 43 -21.84 -30.23 -63.43
N SER A 44 -20.74 -30.97 -63.56
CA SER A 44 -20.33 -32.10 -62.77
C SER A 44 -20.50 -31.83 -61.27
N GLY A 45 -21.18 -32.74 -60.58
CA GLY A 45 -21.12 -32.80 -59.13
C GLY A 45 -19.67 -33.01 -58.69
N GLU A 46 -19.06 -31.95 -58.16
CA GLU A 46 -17.91 -32.08 -57.28
C GLU A 46 -18.40 -32.74 -56.00
N ILE A 47 -18.15 -34.05 -55.91
CA ILE A 47 -18.03 -34.73 -54.64
C ILE A 47 -16.79 -34.12 -53.99
N HIS A 48 -16.98 -33.15 -53.09
CA HIS A 48 -15.95 -32.74 -52.15
C HIS A 48 -15.62 -33.99 -51.31
N PRO A 49 -14.40 -34.56 -51.40
CA PRO A 49 -13.99 -35.54 -50.41
C PRO A 49 -13.89 -34.77 -49.10
N THR A 50 -14.73 -35.09 -48.12
CA THR A 50 -14.33 -34.90 -46.73
C THR A 50 -13.07 -35.74 -46.55
N GLU A 51 -11.90 -35.10 -46.65
CA GLU A 51 -10.66 -35.72 -46.22
C GLU A 51 -10.84 -36.07 -44.75
N GLU A 52 -11.04 -37.36 -44.45
CA GLU A 52 -10.88 -37.85 -43.10
C GLU A 52 -9.40 -37.68 -42.76
N SER A 53 -9.06 -36.53 -42.15
CA SER A 53 -7.74 -36.33 -41.57
C SER A 53 -7.50 -37.47 -40.59
N GLY A 54 -6.42 -38.23 -40.77
CA GLY A 54 -6.09 -39.35 -39.89
C GLY A 54 -6.03 -38.95 -38.42
N LYS A 55 -6.18 -39.90 -37.48
CA LYS A 55 -6.25 -39.59 -36.04
C LYS A 55 -4.92 -39.82 -35.33
N GLY A 56 -4.65 -39.02 -34.31
CA GLY A 56 -3.53 -39.17 -33.38
C GLY A 56 -3.98 -39.17 -31.93
N THR A 57 -3.11 -39.62 -31.03
CA THR A 57 -3.40 -39.61 -29.59
C THR A 57 -2.90 -38.30 -28.97
N ALA A 58 -3.77 -37.59 -28.25
CA ALA A 58 -3.39 -36.44 -27.44
C ALA A 58 -3.50 -36.78 -25.96
N VAL A 59 -2.41 -36.60 -25.22
CA VAL A 59 -2.31 -36.86 -23.78
C VAL A 59 -2.15 -35.53 -23.03
N PHE A 60 -2.95 -35.34 -21.99
CA PHE A 60 -2.88 -34.18 -21.11
C PHE A 60 -2.41 -34.64 -19.74
N ALA A 61 -1.36 -34.02 -19.23
CA ALA A 61 -0.70 -34.44 -18.01
C ALA A 61 -0.41 -33.24 -17.09
N VAL A 62 -0.43 -33.49 -15.78
CA VAL A 62 -0.17 -32.48 -14.75
C VAL A 62 1.05 -32.88 -13.93
N LYS A 63 1.83 -31.88 -13.55
CA LYS A 63 2.87 -31.98 -12.51
C LYS A 63 3.00 -30.62 -11.83
N ASP A 64 3.91 -30.54 -10.88
CA ASP A 64 4.19 -29.30 -10.17
C ASP A 64 5.70 -29.10 -10.00
N ALA A 65 6.11 -27.82 -10.07
CA ALA A 65 7.46 -27.35 -9.94
C ALA A 65 7.68 -26.51 -8.67
N ALA A 66 6.72 -26.43 -7.75
CA ALA A 66 6.75 -25.52 -6.62
C ALA A 66 8.02 -25.63 -5.76
N ALA A 67 8.40 -24.50 -5.18
CA ALA A 67 9.36 -24.47 -4.08
C ALA A 67 8.75 -25.00 -2.77
N ASN A 68 9.58 -25.15 -1.74
CA ASN A 68 9.09 -25.51 -0.40
C ASN A 68 8.13 -24.42 0.11
N MET A 69 6.91 -24.81 0.49
CA MET A 69 5.82 -23.92 0.89
C MET A 69 5.60 -23.85 2.42
N GLY A 70 6.60 -24.25 3.21
CA GLY A 70 6.57 -24.10 4.67
C GLY A 70 5.51 -24.97 5.36
N THR A 71 4.50 -24.33 5.95
CA THR A 71 3.40 -24.95 6.72
C THR A 71 2.31 -25.58 5.85
N ILE A 72 2.32 -25.28 4.55
CA ILE A 72 1.37 -25.86 3.59
C ILE A 72 1.83 -27.27 3.22
N SER A 73 1.03 -28.28 3.58
CA SER A 73 1.35 -29.69 3.33
C SER A 73 0.72 -30.24 2.05
N SER A 74 -0.40 -29.67 1.59
CA SER A 74 -1.10 -30.10 0.37
C SER A 74 -1.77 -28.93 -0.36
N VAL A 75 -1.80 -29.02 -1.70
CA VAL A 75 -2.54 -28.11 -2.57
C VAL A 75 -3.35 -28.94 -3.55
N ASN A 76 -4.61 -29.21 -3.20
CA ASN A 76 -5.51 -30.08 -3.95
C ASN A 76 -6.26 -29.29 -5.02
N VAL A 77 -5.92 -29.51 -6.29
CA VAL A 77 -6.56 -28.88 -7.45
C VAL A 77 -7.49 -29.88 -8.14
N THR A 78 -8.75 -29.50 -8.32
CA THR A 78 -9.75 -30.37 -8.95
C THR A 78 -10.09 -29.91 -10.36
N ILE A 79 -9.65 -30.67 -11.35
CA ILE A 79 -9.92 -30.45 -12.77
C ILE A 79 -11.14 -31.28 -13.16
N ASP A 80 -12.19 -30.65 -13.70
CA ASP A 80 -13.41 -31.35 -14.11
C ASP A 80 -13.61 -31.44 -15.62
N LYS A 81 -13.02 -30.51 -16.39
CA LYS A 81 -13.13 -30.51 -17.85
C LYS A 81 -11.84 -30.07 -18.55
N VAL A 82 -11.58 -30.70 -19.70
CA VAL A 82 -10.48 -30.36 -20.62
C VAL A 82 -11.05 -30.15 -22.02
N GLU A 83 -10.73 -29.02 -22.64
CA GLU A 83 -11.09 -28.71 -24.03
C GLU A 83 -9.85 -28.28 -24.82
N VAL A 84 -9.86 -28.53 -26.12
CA VAL A 84 -8.91 -27.98 -27.09
C VAL A 84 -9.64 -27.19 -28.15
N HIS A 85 -9.00 -26.19 -28.73
CA HIS A 85 -9.56 -25.40 -29.81
C HIS A 85 -8.87 -25.74 -31.13
N SER A 86 -9.66 -25.87 -32.19
CA SER A 86 -9.18 -25.96 -33.57
C SER A 86 -9.84 -24.84 -34.36
N GLU A 87 -9.09 -24.18 -35.24
CA GLU A 87 -9.64 -23.11 -36.10
C GLU A 87 -10.81 -23.59 -36.97
N THR A 88 -10.81 -24.87 -37.37
CA THR A 88 -11.83 -25.44 -38.27
C THR A 88 -13.03 -26.01 -37.53
N LYS A 89 -12.84 -26.54 -36.32
CA LYS A 89 -13.87 -27.26 -35.54
C LYS A 89 -14.34 -26.52 -34.29
N GLY A 90 -13.69 -25.41 -33.94
CA GLY A 90 -13.93 -24.71 -32.69
C GLY A 90 -13.47 -25.51 -31.48
N TRP A 91 -14.18 -25.36 -30.36
CA TRP A 91 -13.88 -26.05 -29.10
C TRP A 91 -14.33 -27.51 -29.15
N ILE A 92 -13.38 -28.42 -28.91
CA ILE A 92 -13.57 -29.86 -28.82
C ILE A 92 -13.37 -30.30 -27.38
N ASN A 93 -14.32 -31.05 -26.86
CA ASN A 93 -14.24 -31.63 -25.53
C ASN A 93 -13.31 -32.86 -25.52
N VAL A 94 -12.31 -32.84 -24.64
CA VAL A 94 -11.35 -33.95 -24.45
C VAL A 94 -11.80 -34.84 -23.29
N SER A 95 -12.29 -34.25 -22.20
CA SER A 95 -12.69 -34.98 -21.00
C SER A 95 -13.64 -34.14 -20.16
N ASP A 96 -14.68 -34.78 -19.60
CA ASP A 96 -15.52 -34.26 -18.50
C ASP A 96 -15.31 -35.07 -17.20
N THR A 97 -14.20 -35.83 -17.13
CA THR A 97 -13.90 -36.66 -15.96
C THR A 97 -13.24 -35.82 -14.87
N LYS A 98 -13.96 -35.65 -13.76
CA LYS A 98 -13.45 -34.95 -12.57
C LYS A 98 -12.35 -35.73 -11.86
N ARG A 99 -11.22 -35.07 -11.63
CA ARG A 99 -10.05 -35.60 -10.90
C ARG A 99 -9.41 -34.52 -10.03
N THR A 100 -8.86 -34.92 -8.89
CA THR A 100 -8.17 -34.04 -7.96
C THR A 100 -6.71 -34.44 -7.87
N TYR A 101 -5.82 -33.44 -7.88
CA TYR A 101 -4.37 -33.60 -7.87
C TYR A 101 -3.79 -32.81 -6.70
N ASP A 102 -3.00 -33.45 -5.85
CA ASP A 102 -2.20 -32.75 -4.86
C ASP A 102 -0.88 -32.31 -5.50
N LEU A 103 -0.76 -31.01 -5.79
CA LEU A 103 0.41 -30.46 -6.46
C LEU A 103 1.69 -30.68 -5.65
N LEU A 104 1.63 -30.58 -4.32
CA LEU A 104 2.82 -30.77 -3.49
C LEU A 104 3.23 -32.23 -3.41
N GLU A 105 2.29 -33.16 -3.48
CA GLU A 105 2.60 -34.58 -3.58
C GLU A 105 3.27 -34.92 -4.92
N LEU A 106 2.76 -34.36 -6.03
CA LEU A 106 3.37 -34.51 -7.37
C LEU A 106 4.82 -34.02 -7.37
N LYS A 107 5.06 -32.85 -6.77
CA LYS A 107 6.40 -32.28 -6.63
C LYS A 107 7.31 -33.14 -5.76
N ALA A 108 6.83 -33.53 -4.57
CA ALA A 108 7.62 -34.31 -3.61
C ALA A 108 8.04 -35.67 -4.17
N LYS A 109 7.17 -36.31 -4.96
CA LYS A 109 7.45 -37.59 -5.63
C LYS A 109 8.19 -37.42 -6.97
N GLY A 110 8.29 -36.20 -7.50
CA GLY A 110 8.83 -35.95 -8.84
C GLY A 110 8.01 -36.60 -9.95
N THR A 111 6.70 -36.77 -9.75
CA THR A 111 5.83 -37.53 -10.65
C THR A 111 5.04 -36.62 -11.56
N THR A 112 4.67 -37.15 -12.74
CA THR A 112 3.70 -36.56 -13.65
C THR A 112 2.49 -37.48 -13.69
N GLU A 113 1.28 -36.92 -13.61
CA GLU A 113 0.03 -37.68 -13.59
C GLU A 113 -0.86 -37.36 -14.79
N LEU A 114 -1.65 -38.34 -15.22
CA LEU A 114 -2.57 -38.24 -16.35
C LEU A 114 -3.83 -37.45 -15.97
N ILE A 115 -4.10 -36.37 -16.71
CA ILE A 115 -5.39 -35.70 -16.73
C ILE A 115 -6.36 -36.48 -17.60
N SER A 116 -6.02 -36.63 -18.88
CA SER A 116 -6.85 -37.33 -19.87
C SER A 116 -6.03 -37.75 -21.08
N SER A 117 -6.60 -38.67 -21.87
CA SER A 117 -6.08 -39.07 -23.18
C SER A 117 -7.25 -39.18 -24.15
N ALA A 118 -7.10 -38.68 -25.37
CA ALA A 118 -8.13 -38.69 -26.39
C ALA A 118 -7.53 -38.92 -27.79
N ASN A 119 -8.28 -39.60 -28.67
CA ASN A 119 -7.96 -39.65 -30.08
C ASN A 119 -8.56 -38.43 -30.77
N LEU A 120 -7.70 -37.55 -31.26
CA LEU A 120 -8.08 -36.32 -31.95
C LEU A 120 -7.73 -36.44 -33.44
N ASP A 121 -8.48 -35.71 -34.26
CA ASP A 121 -8.18 -35.61 -35.69
C ASP A 121 -6.84 -34.89 -35.88
N ALA A 122 -6.04 -35.33 -36.85
CA ALA A 122 -4.75 -34.73 -37.15
C ALA A 122 -4.94 -33.26 -37.56
N GLY A 123 -4.08 -32.41 -37.04
CA GLY A 123 -4.14 -30.97 -37.21
C GLY A 123 -3.49 -30.22 -36.06
N THR A 124 -3.59 -28.90 -36.11
CA THR A 124 -3.10 -28.00 -35.08
C THR A 124 -4.25 -27.52 -34.20
N TYR A 125 -3.99 -27.49 -32.90
CA TYR A 125 -4.87 -26.93 -31.88
C TYR A 125 -4.13 -25.76 -31.22
N ASP A 126 -4.68 -24.55 -31.35
CA ASP A 126 -4.03 -23.28 -30.98
C ASP A 126 -4.30 -22.90 -29.51
N GLN A 127 -5.30 -23.52 -28.88
CA GLN A 127 -5.68 -23.23 -27.49
C GLN A 127 -6.08 -24.49 -26.74
N MET A 128 -5.81 -24.47 -25.43
CA MET A 128 -6.24 -25.48 -24.47
C MET A 128 -7.01 -24.81 -23.35
N ARG A 129 -7.96 -25.52 -22.75
CA ARG A 129 -8.74 -25.03 -21.62
C ARG A 129 -8.89 -26.09 -20.55
N LEU A 130 -8.47 -25.76 -19.33
CA LEU A 130 -8.75 -26.55 -18.14
C LEU A 130 -9.82 -25.85 -17.31
N TYR A 131 -10.78 -26.60 -16.78
CA TYR A 131 -11.75 -26.09 -15.82
C TYR A 131 -11.40 -26.61 -14.43
N ILE A 132 -11.15 -25.69 -13.50
CA ILE A 132 -10.81 -25.99 -12.11
C ILE A 132 -12.04 -25.67 -11.25
N SER A 133 -12.72 -26.71 -10.78
CA SER A 133 -13.96 -26.56 -10.01
C SER A 133 -13.72 -26.28 -8.53
N LYS A 134 -12.57 -26.69 -7.98
CA LYS A 134 -12.26 -26.55 -6.55
C LYS A 134 -10.75 -26.57 -6.32
N VAL A 135 -10.30 -25.72 -5.40
CA VAL A 135 -8.97 -25.80 -4.80
C VAL A 135 -9.10 -25.85 -3.28
N VAL A 136 -8.34 -26.74 -2.64
CA VAL A 136 -8.24 -26.85 -1.18
C VAL A 136 -6.77 -26.86 -0.80
N VAL A 137 -6.40 -25.97 0.12
CA VAL A 137 -5.06 -25.97 0.73
C VAL A 137 -5.16 -26.61 2.10
N VAL A 138 -4.19 -27.46 2.44
CA VAL A 138 -4.02 -27.99 3.80
C VAL A 138 -2.83 -27.29 4.43
N GLU A 139 -3.10 -26.50 5.45
CA GLU A 139 -2.07 -25.82 6.24
C GLU A 139 -2.21 -26.25 7.71
N ASP A 140 -1.12 -26.73 8.30
CA ASP A 140 -1.11 -27.27 9.68
C ASP A 140 -2.20 -28.34 9.94
N ASN A 141 -2.48 -29.19 8.94
CA ASN A 141 -3.54 -30.20 8.93
C ASN A 141 -4.99 -29.64 8.94
N ILE A 142 -5.17 -28.35 8.65
CA ILE A 142 -6.48 -27.72 8.51
C ILE A 142 -6.75 -27.45 7.03
N GLU A 143 -7.88 -27.97 6.53
CA GLU A 143 -8.37 -27.64 5.19
C GLU A 143 -8.88 -26.20 5.14
N LYS A 144 -8.37 -25.44 4.18
CA LYS A 144 -8.76 -24.07 3.89
C LYS A 144 -9.31 -23.99 2.48
N GLU A 145 -10.47 -23.36 2.34
CA GLU A 145 -11.04 -23.03 1.04
C GLU A 145 -10.22 -21.93 0.37
N VAL A 146 -10.03 -22.06 -0.95
CA VAL A 146 -9.20 -21.19 -1.74
C VAL A 146 -10.03 -20.48 -2.79
N ILE A 147 -9.83 -19.18 -2.94
CA ILE A 147 -10.49 -18.37 -3.95
C ILE A 147 -9.74 -18.46 -5.26
N LEU A 148 -10.48 -18.72 -6.33
CA LEU A 148 -9.99 -18.72 -7.71
C LEU A 148 -10.53 -17.47 -8.41
N PRO A 149 -9.68 -16.56 -8.92
CA PRO A 149 -10.14 -15.44 -9.75
C PRO A 149 -10.98 -15.90 -10.94
N SER A 150 -10.59 -17.03 -11.56
CA SER A 150 -11.35 -17.72 -12.59
C SER A 150 -11.22 -19.23 -12.43
N ASN A 151 -12.34 -19.94 -12.65
CA ASN A 151 -12.35 -21.39 -12.73
C ASN A 151 -11.93 -21.92 -14.12
N LYS A 152 -11.66 -21.03 -15.07
CA LYS A 152 -11.36 -21.36 -16.46
C LYS A 152 -9.95 -20.94 -16.81
N LEU A 153 -9.11 -21.91 -17.12
CA LEU A 153 -7.73 -21.70 -17.51
C LEU A 153 -7.59 -21.80 -19.02
N LYS A 154 -7.75 -20.67 -19.72
CA LYS A 154 -7.54 -20.60 -21.17
C LYS A 154 -6.06 -20.35 -21.47
N ILE A 155 -5.44 -21.30 -22.14
CA ILE A 155 -4.02 -21.30 -22.48
C ILE A 155 -3.90 -21.22 -23.99
N ILE A 156 -3.11 -20.26 -24.48
CA ILE A 156 -2.81 -20.10 -25.90
C ILE A 156 -1.44 -20.76 -26.13
N ALA A 157 -1.45 -21.96 -26.71
CA ALA A 157 -0.25 -22.74 -26.98
C ALA A 157 -0.56 -23.80 -28.03
N ASP A 158 0.34 -23.97 -28.99
CA ASP A 158 0.17 -24.93 -30.07
C ASP A 158 0.35 -26.36 -29.58
N LEU A 159 -0.66 -27.20 -29.85
CA LEU A 159 -0.61 -28.64 -29.79
C LEU A 159 -0.84 -29.17 -31.21
N GLU A 160 0.17 -29.79 -31.80
CA GLU A 160 0.05 -30.46 -33.11
C GLU A 160 -0.28 -31.93 -32.84
N VAL A 161 -1.31 -32.47 -33.51
CA VAL A 161 -1.66 -33.89 -33.52
C VAL A 161 -1.41 -34.42 -34.92
N LYS A 162 -0.66 -35.52 -35.02
CA LYS A 162 -0.40 -36.20 -36.29
C LYS A 162 -0.98 -37.58 -36.30
N GLU A 163 -1.31 -38.06 -37.49
CA GLU A 163 -1.85 -39.39 -37.68
C GLU A 163 -0.89 -40.46 -37.12
N ASN A 164 -1.44 -41.40 -36.34
CA ASN A 164 -0.71 -42.51 -35.72
C ASN A 164 0.45 -42.11 -34.79
N GLU A 165 0.54 -40.83 -34.40
CA GLU A 165 1.51 -40.34 -33.42
C GLU A 165 0.82 -40.02 -32.09
N THR A 166 1.63 -39.93 -31.02
CA THR A 166 1.19 -39.40 -29.73
C THR A 166 1.79 -38.01 -29.50
N SER A 167 0.91 -37.07 -29.16
CA SER A 167 1.24 -35.73 -28.73
C SER A 167 0.89 -35.56 -27.26
N VAL A 168 1.64 -34.73 -26.56
CA VAL A 168 1.48 -34.52 -25.11
C VAL A 168 1.42 -33.04 -24.80
N ALA A 169 0.49 -32.63 -23.94
CA ALA A 169 0.49 -31.33 -23.27
C ALA A 169 0.71 -31.55 -21.77
N THR A 170 1.82 -31.04 -21.25
CA THR A 170 2.17 -31.07 -19.82
C THR A 170 1.91 -29.71 -19.21
N PHE A 171 1.08 -29.67 -18.16
CA PHE A 171 0.81 -28.51 -17.33
C PHE A 171 1.60 -28.63 -16.03
N ASP A 172 2.66 -27.85 -15.92
CA ASP A 172 3.56 -27.79 -14.77
C ASP A 172 3.17 -26.59 -13.90
N PHE A 173 2.38 -26.82 -12.86
CA PHE A 173 1.98 -25.77 -11.93
C PHE A 173 3.19 -25.29 -11.13
N ILE A 174 3.20 -24.01 -10.79
CA ILE A 174 4.19 -23.41 -9.90
C ILE A 174 3.42 -22.94 -8.67
N ALA A 175 3.08 -23.88 -7.77
CA ALA A 175 2.14 -23.61 -6.67
C ALA A 175 2.59 -22.48 -5.73
N ASP A 176 3.90 -22.33 -5.49
CA ASP A 176 4.47 -21.25 -4.68
C ASP A 176 4.32 -19.88 -5.34
N GLU A 177 4.37 -19.80 -6.68
CA GLU A 177 4.04 -18.57 -7.40
C GLU A 177 2.53 -18.35 -7.55
N SER A 178 1.73 -19.41 -7.44
CA SER A 178 0.28 -19.38 -7.68
C SER A 178 -0.54 -19.00 -6.44
N LEU A 179 -0.02 -19.27 -5.24
CA LEU A 179 -0.72 -19.05 -3.99
C LEU A 179 -0.39 -17.68 -3.39
N HIS A 180 -1.43 -16.99 -2.93
CA HIS A 180 -1.34 -15.69 -2.27
C HIS A 180 -2.23 -15.66 -1.04
N ILE A 181 -1.80 -14.91 -0.03
CA ILE A 181 -2.53 -14.74 1.24
C ILE A 181 -2.89 -13.26 1.37
N THR A 182 -4.17 -12.99 1.58
CA THR A 182 -4.68 -11.64 1.87
C THR A 182 -4.27 -11.18 3.26
N GLY A 183 -4.35 -9.87 3.55
CA GLY A 183 -4.13 -9.36 4.91
C GLY A 183 -5.08 -9.96 5.97
N GLU A 184 -6.23 -10.48 5.55
CA GLU A 184 -7.21 -11.16 6.41
C GLU A 184 -6.94 -12.68 6.56
N GLY A 185 -5.86 -13.21 5.96
CA GLY A 185 -5.51 -14.63 6.04
C GLY A 185 -6.30 -15.55 5.10
N LYS A 186 -7.16 -15.01 4.21
CA LYS A 186 -7.81 -15.79 3.14
C LYS A 186 -6.80 -16.10 2.04
N ILE A 187 -6.92 -17.29 1.46
CA ILE A 187 -6.01 -17.82 0.43
C ILE A 187 -6.63 -17.64 -0.95
N ILE A 188 -5.83 -17.15 -1.88
CA ILE A 188 -6.15 -17.00 -3.31
C ILE A 188 -5.20 -17.90 -4.10
N MET A 189 -5.71 -18.62 -5.09
CA MET A 189 -4.90 -19.30 -6.09
C MET A 189 -5.12 -18.63 -7.44
N ALA A 190 -4.10 -17.94 -7.93
CA ALA A 190 -4.00 -17.41 -9.29
C ALA A 190 -2.94 -18.24 -10.04
N PRO A 191 -3.33 -19.32 -10.74
CA PRO A 191 -2.39 -20.30 -11.26
C PRO A 191 -1.31 -19.69 -12.15
N VAL A 192 -0.05 -20.03 -11.87
CA VAL A 192 1.10 -19.86 -12.74
C VAL A 192 1.53 -21.25 -13.21
N ILE A 193 1.56 -21.44 -14.53
CA ILE A 193 1.73 -22.75 -15.16
C ILE A 193 2.74 -22.64 -16.29
N LYS A 194 3.74 -23.51 -16.25
CA LYS A 194 4.57 -23.79 -17.41
C LYS A 194 3.91 -24.86 -18.25
N VAL A 195 3.65 -24.53 -19.51
CA VAL A 195 2.96 -25.41 -20.46
C VAL A 195 3.95 -25.85 -21.51
N GLU A 196 4.14 -27.16 -21.62
CA GLU A 196 4.99 -27.75 -22.63
C GLU A 196 4.19 -28.73 -23.49
N THR A 197 4.21 -28.54 -24.80
CA THR A 197 3.60 -29.47 -25.75
C THR A 197 4.66 -30.18 -26.58
N ARG A 198 4.46 -31.47 -26.87
CA ARG A 198 5.35 -32.30 -27.67
C ARG A 198 4.58 -33.12 -28.69
N THR A 199 5.22 -33.44 -29.81
CA THR A 199 4.77 -34.39 -30.83
C THR A 199 5.70 -35.59 -30.94
N ASN A 200 5.24 -36.71 -31.49
CA ASN A 200 6.02 -37.93 -31.68
C ASN A 200 6.66 -38.43 -30.37
N THR A 201 5.84 -38.49 -29.33
CA THR A 201 6.26 -38.83 -27.97
C THR A 201 5.82 -40.23 -27.60
N THR A 202 6.56 -40.92 -26.74
CA THR A 202 6.12 -42.17 -26.12
C THR A 202 5.60 -41.88 -24.72
N VAL A 203 4.38 -42.34 -24.40
CA VAL A 203 3.78 -42.22 -23.07
C VAL A 203 3.58 -43.60 -22.47
N GLU A 204 4.25 -43.89 -21.36
CA GLU A 204 4.05 -45.11 -20.58
C GLU A 204 3.20 -44.78 -19.34
N THR A 205 2.05 -45.43 -19.18
CA THR A 205 1.24 -45.31 -17.96
C THR A 205 1.76 -46.29 -16.90
N LYS A 206 2.02 -45.78 -15.69
CA LYS A 206 2.43 -46.56 -14.51
C LYS A 206 1.26 -46.69 -13.54
N ALA A 207 1.51 -47.32 -12.39
CA ALA A 207 0.52 -47.38 -11.30
C ALA A 207 0.05 -45.98 -10.88
N GLU A 208 -1.17 -45.89 -10.36
CA GLU A 208 -1.75 -44.64 -9.83
C GLU A 208 -1.87 -43.51 -10.87
N ASN A 209 -2.14 -43.83 -12.15
CA ASN A 209 -2.28 -42.85 -13.24
C ASN A 209 -1.02 -41.99 -13.52
N LYS A 210 0.14 -42.38 -13.00
CA LYS A 210 1.41 -41.73 -13.31
C LYS A 210 1.80 -42.00 -14.76
N VAL A 211 2.42 -41.02 -15.41
CA VAL A 211 2.88 -41.15 -16.79
C VAL A 211 4.37 -40.82 -16.90
N GLU A 212 5.10 -41.67 -17.62
CA GLU A 212 6.45 -41.37 -18.08
C GLU A 212 6.38 -40.92 -19.54
N ILE A 213 6.86 -39.71 -19.79
CA ILE A 213 6.87 -39.08 -21.12
C ILE A 213 8.30 -39.13 -21.64
N LYS A 214 8.53 -39.81 -22.76
CA LYS A 214 9.87 -40.03 -23.35
C LYS A 214 9.93 -39.53 -24.79
N GLY A 215 11.01 -38.81 -25.12
CA GLY A 215 11.26 -38.32 -26.47
C GLY A 215 10.25 -37.28 -26.96
N GLY A 216 10.17 -37.15 -28.29
CA GLY A 216 9.32 -36.18 -28.97
C GLY A 216 9.96 -34.82 -29.22
N LYS A 217 9.33 -34.06 -30.11
CA LYS A 217 9.73 -32.70 -30.50
C LYS A 217 8.85 -31.69 -29.78
N ILE A 218 9.47 -30.74 -29.09
CA ILE A 218 8.78 -29.63 -28.42
C ILE A 218 8.13 -28.73 -29.49
N LYS A 219 6.86 -28.39 -29.26
CA LYS A 219 6.08 -27.46 -30.08
C LYS A 219 5.86 -26.14 -29.39
N SER A 220 5.39 -26.19 -28.15
CA SER A 220 5.23 -25.02 -27.27
C SER A 220 5.95 -25.26 -25.95
N ASN A 221 6.51 -24.20 -25.39
CA ASN A 221 7.11 -24.18 -24.06
C ASN A 221 7.02 -22.75 -23.52
N ILE A 222 5.90 -22.45 -22.87
CA ILE A 222 5.57 -21.11 -22.38
C ILE A 222 5.28 -21.15 -20.89
N THR A 223 5.39 -20.01 -20.23
CA THR A 223 4.89 -19.83 -18.86
C THR A 223 3.78 -18.80 -18.88
N VAL A 224 2.59 -19.22 -18.48
CA VAL A 224 1.41 -18.36 -18.36
C VAL A 224 1.02 -18.25 -16.90
N GLY A 225 0.44 -17.12 -16.52
CA GLY A 225 -0.17 -16.98 -15.19
C GLY A 225 -1.49 -16.23 -15.25
N MET A 226 -2.16 -16.17 -14.10
CA MET A 226 -3.47 -15.55 -13.93
C MET A 226 -3.36 -14.25 -13.13
N ASN A 227 -4.09 -13.21 -13.54
CA ASN A 227 -4.25 -11.98 -12.74
C ASN A 227 -5.47 -12.05 -11.80
N GLU A 228 -5.72 -10.96 -11.08
CA GLU A 228 -6.85 -10.81 -10.16
C GLU A 228 -8.24 -10.85 -10.82
N ASP A 229 -8.32 -10.55 -12.12
CA ASP A 229 -9.54 -10.59 -12.92
C ASP A 229 -9.80 -11.99 -13.53
N GLY A 230 -8.83 -12.90 -13.42
CA GLY A 230 -8.92 -14.24 -13.99
C GLY A 230 -8.45 -14.35 -15.45
N ASP A 231 -7.87 -13.29 -16.00
CA ASP A 231 -7.23 -13.30 -17.31
C ASP A 231 -5.90 -14.04 -17.25
N ILE A 232 -5.59 -14.78 -18.31
CA ILE A 232 -4.39 -15.61 -18.41
C ILE A 232 -3.55 -15.18 -19.60
N GLY A 233 -2.24 -15.09 -19.39
CA GLY A 233 -1.28 -14.81 -20.44
C GLY A 233 0.16 -14.98 -19.99
N GLU A 234 1.09 -14.86 -20.95
CA GLU A 234 2.51 -14.83 -20.64
C GLU A 234 2.88 -13.54 -19.89
N GLY A 235 3.65 -13.67 -18.80
CA GLY A 235 4.02 -12.55 -17.94
C GLY A 235 2.89 -11.99 -17.07
N VAL A 236 1.65 -12.46 -17.24
CA VAL A 236 0.51 -12.14 -16.39
C VAL A 236 0.62 -12.96 -15.12
N LYS A 237 0.66 -12.31 -13.95
CA LYS A 237 0.54 -12.96 -12.63
C LYS A 237 0.28 -11.92 -11.56
N ILE A 238 -0.35 -12.33 -10.46
CA ILE A 238 -0.32 -11.55 -9.23
C ILE A 238 1.10 -11.59 -8.67
N LYS A 239 1.67 -10.42 -8.36
CA LYS A 239 3.04 -10.35 -7.82
C LYS A 239 3.07 -10.90 -6.40
N GLN A 240 4.12 -11.63 -6.07
CA GLN A 240 4.38 -12.07 -4.70
C GLN A 240 4.48 -10.86 -3.76
N GLY A 241 3.82 -10.95 -2.60
CA GLY A 241 3.72 -9.86 -1.63
C GLY A 241 2.77 -8.73 -2.00
N ALA A 242 2.01 -8.83 -3.09
CA ALA A 242 0.93 -7.88 -3.39
C ALA A 242 -0.07 -7.83 -2.22
N GLN A 243 -0.53 -6.64 -1.87
CA GLN A 243 -1.59 -6.49 -0.88
C GLN A 243 -2.93 -6.78 -1.55
N LEU A 244 -3.63 -7.81 -1.06
CA LEU A 244 -4.85 -8.34 -1.68
C LEU A 244 -6.03 -8.27 -0.71
N ILE A 245 -7.20 -7.96 -1.26
CA ILE A 245 -8.48 -8.08 -0.58
C ILE A 245 -9.46 -8.90 -1.43
N ILE A 246 -10.51 -9.37 -0.79
CA ILE A 246 -11.64 -10.03 -1.45
C ILE A 246 -12.89 -9.22 -1.19
N GLU A 247 -13.48 -8.69 -2.25
CA GLU A 247 -14.69 -7.87 -2.20
C GLU A 247 -15.70 -8.47 -3.19
N ASP A 248 -16.89 -8.82 -2.71
CA ASP A 248 -17.94 -9.48 -3.50
C ASP A 248 -17.47 -10.75 -4.24
N GLY A 249 -16.58 -11.52 -3.60
CA GLY A 249 -16.00 -12.73 -4.18
C GLY A 249 -14.94 -12.50 -5.27
N LYS A 250 -14.58 -11.23 -5.54
CA LYS A 250 -13.54 -10.87 -6.50
C LYS A 250 -12.25 -10.48 -5.78
N VAL A 251 -11.13 -10.87 -6.36
CA VAL A 251 -9.80 -10.46 -5.88
C VAL A 251 -9.54 -9.03 -6.34
N LYS A 252 -9.02 -8.19 -5.46
CA LYS A 252 -8.56 -6.84 -5.81
C LYS A 252 -7.19 -6.59 -5.21
N ILE A 253 -6.35 -5.91 -5.99
CA ILE A 253 -5.02 -5.47 -5.56
C ILE A 253 -5.13 -4.07 -4.95
N LEU A 254 -4.61 -3.92 -3.74
CA LEU A 254 -4.43 -2.62 -3.09
C LEU A 254 -3.14 -2.00 -3.63
N ASN A 255 -3.27 -0.84 -4.27
CA ASN A 255 -2.14 -0.10 -4.86
C ASN A 255 -1.67 1.05 -3.97
N VAL A 256 -2.40 1.32 -2.89
CA VAL A 256 -2.12 2.39 -1.94
C VAL A 256 -1.83 1.74 -0.61
N SER A 257 -0.63 1.94 -0.08
CA SER A 257 -0.26 1.53 1.28
C SER A 257 -0.86 2.47 2.32
N SER A 258 -0.77 2.09 3.61
CA SER A 258 -1.22 2.96 4.70
C SER A 258 -0.46 4.29 4.73
N GLU A 259 0.83 4.27 4.43
CA GLU A 259 1.70 5.45 4.35
C GLU A 259 1.33 6.32 3.16
N GLN A 260 1.09 5.72 1.99
CA GLN A 260 0.64 6.48 0.82
C GLN A 260 -0.73 7.11 1.04
N ALA A 261 -1.63 6.45 1.78
CA ALA A 261 -2.90 7.03 2.20
C ALA A 261 -2.71 8.25 3.11
N LEU A 262 -1.72 8.22 4.01
CA LEU A 262 -1.37 9.38 4.86
C LEU A 262 -0.76 10.52 4.05
N ASP A 263 0.11 10.21 3.08
CA ASP A 263 0.69 11.23 2.19
C ASP A 263 -0.40 11.94 1.38
N ILE A 264 -1.38 11.21 0.84
CA ILE A 264 -2.50 11.78 0.07
C ILE A 264 -3.29 12.83 0.87
N ILE A 265 -3.46 12.65 2.19
CA ILE A 265 -4.21 13.62 2.99
C ILE A 265 -3.37 14.82 3.45
N SER A 266 -2.04 14.71 3.42
CA SER A 266 -1.15 15.81 3.77
C SER A 266 -1.35 17.00 2.82
N ASP A 267 -1.66 16.74 1.55
CA ASP A 267 -2.00 17.74 0.53
C ASP A 267 -3.36 18.42 0.76
N LEU A 268 -4.19 17.92 1.70
CA LEU A 268 -5.53 18.41 1.98
C LEU A 268 -5.61 19.30 3.23
N ASN A 269 -4.48 19.80 3.73
CA ASN A 269 -4.38 20.54 4.99
C ASN A 269 -4.93 19.74 6.19
N ILE A 270 -4.81 18.41 6.16
CA ILE A 270 -5.19 17.54 7.28
C ILE A 270 -3.94 17.09 8.00
N VAL A 271 -3.92 17.30 9.32
CA VAL A 271 -2.92 16.68 10.20
C VAL A 271 -3.45 15.33 10.63
N ALA A 272 -2.84 14.25 10.12
CA ALA A 272 -3.20 12.88 10.47
C ALA A 272 -2.89 12.59 11.96
N GLY A 273 -3.74 11.81 12.62
CA GLY A 273 -3.55 11.42 14.03
C GLY A 273 -2.88 10.06 14.25
N GLY A 274 -2.69 9.25 13.21
CA GLY A 274 -2.18 7.88 13.32
C GLY A 274 -2.19 7.14 11.99
N GLU A 275 -2.24 5.81 12.02
CA GLU A 275 -2.25 4.96 10.82
C GLU A 275 -3.63 4.99 10.13
N ALA A 276 -3.62 4.79 8.80
CA ALA A 276 -4.85 4.63 8.04
C ALA A 276 -5.54 3.31 8.42
N GLU A 277 -6.83 3.36 8.76
CA GLU A 277 -7.64 2.18 9.06
C GLU A 277 -8.24 1.63 7.77
N MET A 278 -7.96 0.37 7.40
CA MET A 278 -8.59 -0.23 6.22
C MET A 278 -10.00 -0.74 6.54
N LYS A 279 -10.98 -0.39 5.71
CA LYS A 279 -12.29 -1.06 5.65
C LYS A 279 -12.62 -1.44 4.22
N GLY A 280 -12.56 -2.74 3.91
CA GLY A 280 -12.73 -3.24 2.55
C GLY A 280 -11.63 -2.70 1.62
N ASN A 281 -12.02 -1.94 0.59
CA ASN A 281 -11.12 -1.27 -0.34
C ASN A 281 -10.85 0.21 -0.01
N THR A 282 -11.24 0.65 1.18
CA THR A 282 -11.18 2.06 1.57
C THR A 282 -10.27 2.24 2.77
N TRP A 283 -9.23 3.04 2.59
CA TRP A 283 -8.49 3.61 3.71
C TRP A 283 -9.32 4.71 4.36
N ILE A 284 -9.46 4.62 5.66
CA ILE A 284 -10.12 5.61 6.49
C ILE A 284 -9.04 6.29 7.31
N VAL A 285 -8.83 7.57 7.03
CA VAL A 285 -7.86 8.39 7.74
C VAL A 285 -8.61 9.41 8.57
N ARG A 286 -8.36 9.41 9.89
CA ARG A 286 -8.89 10.41 10.81
C ARG A 286 -7.80 11.42 11.14
N GLY A 287 -8.16 12.69 11.13
CA GLY A 287 -7.24 13.79 11.40
C GLY A 287 -7.96 15.08 11.72
N ILE A 288 -7.17 16.14 11.85
CA ILE A 288 -7.66 17.48 12.17
C ILE A 288 -7.46 18.38 10.98
N ASP A 289 -8.53 19.04 10.56
CA ASP A 289 -8.46 20.07 9.53
C ASP A 289 -7.71 21.31 10.07
N ALA A 290 -6.61 21.66 9.41
CA ALA A 290 -5.70 22.69 9.89
C ALA A 290 -6.27 24.12 9.81
N GLU A 291 -7.35 24.33 9.06
CA GLU A 291 -8.02 25.63 8.88
C GLU A 291 -9.16 25.81 9.90
N THR A 292 -9.97 24.77 10.06
CA THR A 292 -11.19 24.81 10.90
C THR A 292 -10.97 24.28 12.31
N ASN A 293 -9.88 23.55 12.54
CA ASN A 293 -9.57 22.86 13.81
C ASN A 293 -10.64 21.84 14.23
N GLU A 294 -11.32 21.24 13.25
CA GLU A 294 -12.33 20.20 13.45
C GLU A 294 -11.78 18.81 13.15
N THR A 295 -12.28 17.80 13.85
CA THR A 295 -11.97 16.40 13.56
C THR A 295 -12.71 15.97 12.30
N VAL A 296 -11.96 15.46 11.33
CA VAL A 296 -12.48 14.99 10.05
C VAL A 296 -12.02 13.57 9.74
N GLU A 297 -12.89 12.85 9.04
CA GLU A 297 -12.57 11.59 8.40
C GLU A 297 -12.46 11.80 6.90
N ILE A 298 -11.39 11.26 6.31
CA ILE A 298 -11.19 11.18 4.87
C ILE A 298 -11.14 9.72 4.48
N LYS A 299 -11.88 9.39 3.42
CA LYS A 299 -11.91 8.07 2.81
C LYS A 299 -11.09 8.10 1.54
N ILE A 300 -10.22 7.13 1.35
CA ILE A 300 -9.34 7.03 0.18
C ILE A 300 -9.53 5.64 -0.40
N ASN A 301 -9.77 5.58 -1.70
CA ASN A 301 -9.87 4.32 -2.40
C ASN A 301 -8.48 3.67 -2.47
N ALA A 302 -8.31 2.52 -1.85
CA ALA A 302 -7.02 1.84 -1.71
C ALA A 302 -6.49 1.23 -3.02
N ILE A 303 -7.29 1.24 -4.10
CA ILE A 303 -6.93 0.73 -5.42
C ILE A 303 -6.47 1.88 -6.32
N THR A 304 -7.10 3.05 -6.21
CA THR A 304 -6.88 4.19 -7.12
C THR A 304 -6.15 5.36 -6.48
N GLY A 305 -6.10 5.45 -5.15
CA GLY A 305 -5.61 6.62 -4.43
C GLY A 305 -6.57 7.80 -4.44
N ALA A 306 -7.75 7.66 -5.04
CA ALA A 306 -8.73 8.75 -5.11
C ALA A 306 -9.38 8.98 -3.74
N VAL A 307 -9.49 10.24 -3.34
CA VAL A 307 -10.30 10.65 -2.20
C VAL A 307 -11.78 10.38 -2.52
N ILE A 308 -12.43 9.57 -1.70
CA ILE A 308 -13.84 9.21 -1.85
C ILE A 308 -14.67 10.25 -1.12
N GLY A 309 -15.31 11.13 -1.90
CA GLY A 309 -16.11 12.22 -1.34
C GLY A 309 -15.24 13.39 -0.90
N GLY A 310 -15.49 13.92 0.30
CA GLY A 310 -14.75 15.04 0.89
C GLY A 310 -14.59 14.89 2.40
N LYS A 311 -14.13 15.96 3.05
CA LYS A 311 -13.94 16.00 4.51
C LYS A 311 -15.27 15.77 5.22
N SER A 312 -15.40 14.69 5.97
CA SER A 312 -16.60 14.42 6.78
C SER A 312 -16.31 14.72 8.24
N ARG A 313 -17.06 15.63 8.86
CA ARG A 313 -16.94 15.91 10.29
C ARG A 313 -17.30 14.67 11.11
N VAL A 314 -16.48 14.35 12.10
CA VAL A 314 -16.76 13.30 13.08
C VAL A 314 -17.21 13.97 14.37
N ASN A 315 -18.34 13.54 14.93
CA ASN A 315 -18.92 14.16 16.11
C ASN A 315 -18.39 13.47 17.38
N VAL A 316 -17.34 14.01 18.01
CA VAL A 316 -16.63 13.39 19.15
C VAL A 316 -16.65 14.29 20.39
N THR A 317 -17.85 14.73 20.79
CA THR A 317 -18.06 15.90 21.67
C THR A 317 -17.72 15.74 23.15
N ALA A 318 -16.95 14.72 23.56
CA ALA A 318 -16.44 14.60 24.93
C ALA A 318 -14.90 14.47 24.95
N CYS A 319 -14.36 13.58 24.12
CA CYS A 319 -12.91 13.46 23.94
C CYS A 319 -12.29 14.75 23.39
N GLU A 320 -12.94 15.44 22.43
CA GLU A 320 -12.39 16.67 21.85
C GLU A 320 -12.18 17.77 22.90
N ALA A 321 -13.14 17.94 23.80
CA ALA A 321 -13.05 18.95 24.86
C ALA A 321 -11.91 18.61 25.85
N GLU A 322 -11.76 17.33 26.20
CA GLU A 322 -10.72 16.87 27.11
C GLU A 322 -9.32 16.96 26.47
N CYS A 323 -9.16 16.50 25.23
CA CYS A 323 -7.89 16.60 24.52
C CYS A 323 -7.47 18.04 24.21
N LYS A 324 -8.44 18.91 23.91
CA LYS A 324 -8.16 20.33 23.67
C LYS A 324 -7.61 20.96 24.94
N THR A 325 -8.28 20.74 26.07
CA THR A 325 -7.85 21.26 27.37
C THR A 325 -6.48 20.70 27.79
N ASN A 326 -6.25 19.40 27.58
CA ASN A 326 -4.99 18.75 27.94
C ASN A 326 -3.80 19.19 27.08
N CYS A 327 -3.98 19.36 25.76
CA CYS A 327 -2.91 19.85 24.88
C CYS A 327 -2.68 21.35 25.01
N GLU A 328 -3.73 22.17 25.22
CA GLU A 328 -3.57 23.61 25.49
C GLU A 328 -2.74 23.84 26.76
N THR A 329 -2.87 22.97 27.76
CA THR A 329 -2.13 23.11 29.03
C THR A 329 -0.72 22.54 28.95
N LYS A 330 -0.52 21.38 28.31
CA LYS A 330 0.78 20.69 28.27
C LYS A 330 1.77 21.30 27.26
N ASP A 331 1.37 21.47 26.01
CA ASP A 331 2.27 22.03 24.98
C ASP A 331 2.65 23.48 25.27
N LEU A 332 1.71 24.24 25.83
CA LEU A 332 1.98 25.62 26.23
C LEU A 332 2.99 25.68 27.38
N ALA A 333 2.99 24.70 28.30
CA ALA A 333 3.97 24.64 29.39
C ALA A 333 5.37 24.27 28.87
N ASP A 334 5.47 23.24 28.02
CA ASP A 334 6.74 22.74 27.49
C ASP A 334 7.37 23.74 26.50
N CYS A 335 6.58 24.30 25.56
CA CYS A 335 7.03 25.35 24.63
C CYS A 335 7.45 26.63 25.37
N LYS A 336 6.75 27.02 26.45
CA LYS A 336 7.17 28.14 27.30
C LYS A 336 8.51 27.83 27.97
N ALA A 337 8.72 26.62 28.47
CA ALA A 337 9.97 26.26 29.12
C ALA A 337 11.16 26.39 28.16
N GLU A 338 11.04 25.86 26.94
CA GLU A 338 12.09 25.94 25.91
C GLU A 338 12.30 27.37 25.38
N CYS A 339 11.22 28.09 25.07
CA CYS A 339 11.27 29.48 24.60
C CYS A 339 11.89 30.39 25.66
N LYS A 340 11.55 30.20 26.94
CA LYS A 340 12.15 30.97 28.03
C LYS A 340 13.63 30.66 28.19
N ALA A 341 14.04 29.40 28.08
CA ALA A 341 15.45 29.01 28.16
C ALA A 341 16.29 29.67 27.04
N ASN A 342 15.83 29.61 25.80
CA ASN A 342 16.53 30.19 24.65
C ASN A 342 16.47 31.72 24.60
N GLY A 343 15.31 32.31 24.95
CA GLY A 343 15.11 33.75 24.98
C GLY A 343 15.94 34.46 26.07
N THR A 344 16.14 33.80 27.22
CA THR A 344 16.98 34.31 28.31
C THR A 344 18.45 34.40 27.88
N ILE A 345 18.97 33.40 27.15
CA ILE A 345 20.36 33.39 26.63
C ILE A 345 20.61 34.58 25.69
N GLY A 346 19.68 34.86 24.76
CA GLY A 346 19.80 35.98 23.84
C GLY A 346 19.62 37.36 24.51
N CYS A 347 18.72 37.46 25.49
CA CYS A 347 18.45 38.70 26.20
C CYS A 347 19.63 39.10 27.11
N SER A 348 20.17 38.17 27.89
CA SER A 348 21.32 38.43 28.78
C SER A 348 22.58 38.82 28.00
N ALA A 349 22.83 38.23 26.82
CA ALA A 349 23.96 38.63 25.97
C ALA A 349 23.83 40.08 25.45
N LYS A 350 22.62 40.51 25.07
CA LYS A 350 22.35 41.87 24.59
C LYS A 350 22.32 42.89 25.74
N ALA A 351 21.81 42.50 26.91
CA ALA A 351 21.85 43.27 28.14
C ALA A 351 23.30 43.51 28.61
N ASP A 352 24.15 42.48 28.61
CA ASP A 352 25.56 42.59 28.97
C ASP A 352 26.32 43.55 28.04
N ALA A 353 26.06 43.50 26.73
CA ALA A 353 26.67 44.41 25.76
C ALA A 353 26.23 45.88 25.96
N ASN A 354 24.95 46.10 26.24
CA ASN A 354 24.40 47.45 26.44
C ASN A 354 24.86 48.04 27.78
N CYS A 355 24.84 47.25 28.86
CA CYS A 355 25.34 47.64 30.17
C CYS A 355 26.83 47.96 30.15
N ASN A 356 27.64 47.17 29.44
CA ASN A 356 29.07 47.45 29.32
C ASN A 356 29.31 48.79 28.60
N THR A 357 28.53 49.09 27.54
CA THR A 357 28.64 50.35 26.81
C THR A 357 28.23 51.55 27.69
N GLN A 358 27.06 51.50 28.32
CA GLN A 358 26.54 52.59 29.16
C GLN A 358 27.44 52.88 30.36
N CYS A 359 27.90 51.84 31.06
CA CYS A 359 28.79 52.01 32.21
C CYS A 359 30.14 52.62 31.80
N ASN A 360 30.73 52.19 30.68
CA ASN A 360 31.99 52.76 30.20
C ASN A 360 31.87 54.27 29.89
N THR A 361 30.78 54.69 29.23
CA THR A 361 30.57 56.10 28.90
C THR A 361 30.29 56.95 30.15
N SER A 362 29.42 56.48 31.05
CA SER A 362 29.04 57.24 32.25
C SER A 362 30.19 57.39 33.25
N LEU A 363 31.00 56.34 33.44
CA LEU A 363 32.12 56.36 34.39
C LEU A 363 33.31 57.16 33.89
N THR A 364 33.58 57.14 32.58
CA THR A 364 34.67 57.96 32.02
C THR A 364 34.41 59.43 32.27
N ALA A 365 33.17 59.90 32.06
CA ALA A 365 32.80 61.29 32.31
C ALA A 365 32.80 61.66 33.80
N SER A 366 32.27 60.81 34.68
CA SER A 366 32.19 61.11 36.12
C SER A 366 33.54 61.05 36.83
N CYS A 367 34.38 60.05 36.51
CA CYS A 367 35.73 59.91 37.06
C CYS A 367 36.66 61.03 36.61
N GLU A 368 36.57 61.44 35.34
CA GLU A 368 37.39 62.55 34.82
C GLU A 368 37.09 63.88 35.50
N ALA A 369 35.81 64.19 35.74
CA ALA A 369 35.41 65.39 36.46
C ALA A 369 35.88 65.37 37.93
N ARG A 370 35.74 64.23 38.62
CA ARG A 370 36.14 64.08 40.02
C ARG A 370 37.66 64.17 40.20
N CYS A 371 38.41 63.40 39.42
CA CYS A 371 39.87 63.35 39.51
C CYS A 371 40.52 64.70 39.18
N LYS A 372 39.94 65.47 38.24
CA LYS A 372 40.43 66.80 37.89
C LYS A 372 40.37 67.78 39.05
N ASN A 373 39.35 67.66 39.90
CA ASN A 373 39.23 68.48 41.10
C ASN A 373 40.19 68.01 42.21
N GLU A 374 40.30 66.69 42.44
CA GLU A 374 41.17 66.13 43.48
C GLU A 374 42.66 66.38 43.19
N ALA A 375 43.11 66.17 41.95
CA ALA A 375 44.50 66.43 41.52
C ALA A 375 44.89 67.89 41.68
N LYS A 376 43.98 68.82 41.31
CA LYS A 376 44.20 70.26 41.44
C LYS A 376 44.38 70.71 42.89
N VAL A 377 43.60 70.15 43.82
CA VAL A 377 43.69 70.47 45.25
C VAL A 377 44.94 69.84 45.88
N GLY A 378 45.22 68.58 45.58
CA GLY A 378 46.37 67.86 46.14
C GLY A 378 47.72 68.41 45.67
N CYS A 379 47.86 68.72 44.39
CA CYS A 379 49.11 69.23 43.81
C CYS A 379 49.39 70.70 44.15
N ALA A 380 48.35 71.52 44.29
CA ALA A 380 48.51 72.89 44.79
C ALA A 380 49.13 72.92 46.20
N THR A 381 48.83 71.92 47.02
CA THR A 381 49.37 71.77 48.38
C THR A 381 50.80 71.24 48.35
N LYS A 382 51.09 70.23 47.53
CA LYS A 382 52.44 69.61 47.43
C LYS A 382 53.51 70.55 46.84
N CYS A 383 53.18 71.28 45.79
CA CYS A 383 54.13 72.19 45.13
C CYS A 383 54.21 73.58 45.79
N ALA A 384 53.62 73.77 46.98
CA ALA A 384 53.54 75.08 47.62
C ALA A 384 54.92 75.63 48.06
N THR A 385 55.88 74.75 48.38
CA THR A 385 57.19 75.07 48.99
C THR A 385 58.38 75.16 48.01
N GLU A 386 58.21 74.87 46.73
CA GLU A 386 59.28 74.99 45.74
C GLU A 386 59.50 76.44 45.28
N LEU A 387 60.76 76.91 45.33
CA LEU A 387 61.14 78.32 45.08
C LEU A 387 61.53 78.64 43.63
N LEU A 388 61.83 77.63 42.80
CA LEU A 388 62.07 77.76 41.36
C LEU A 388 61.33 76.61 40.64
N ASN A 389 60.65 76.92 39.53
CA ASN A 389 59.87 75.98 38.69
C ASN A 389 58.53 75.46 39.25
N LYS A 390 57.88 76.23 40.14
CA LYS A 390 56.58 75.93 40.76
C LYS A 390 55.44 75.66 39.77
N ALA A 391 55.45 76.32 38.61
CA ALA A 391 54.46 76.09 37.56
C ALA A 391 54.64 74.70 36.91
N ASP A 392 55.89 74.29 36.67
CA ASP A 392 56.22 72.99 36.08
C ASP A 392 55.96 71.85 37.08
N CYS A 393 56.28 72.05 38.37
CA CYS A 393 55.90 71.10 39.43
C CYS A 393 54.39 70.87 39.46
N LYS A 394 53.60 71.95 39.41
CA LYS A 394 52.13 71.85 39.45
C LYS A 394 51.58 71.14 38.22
N ALA A 395 52.07 71.48 37.03
CA ALA A 395 51.62 70.86 35.78
C ALA A 395 51.97 69.37 35.73
N ASN A 396 53.19 68.99 36.10
CA ASN A 396 53.63 67.59 36.11
C ASN A 396 52.91 66.78 37.19
N CYS A 397 52.75 67.34 38.40
CA CYS A 397 52.00 66.69 39.49
C CYS A 397 50.53 66.48 39.12
N GLU A 398 49.86 67.50 38.57
CA GLU A 398 48.45 67.39 38.17
C GLU A 398 48.28 66.35 37.05
N ALA A 399 49.22 66.27 36.10
CA ALA A 399 49.20 65.27 35.04
C ALA A 399 49.36 63.83 35.59
N GLU A 400 50.32 63.60 36.49
CA GLU A 400 50.55 62.27 37.09
C GLU A 400 49.42 61.84 38.02
N ALA A 401 48.92 62.75 38.87
CA ALA A 401 47.81 62.48 39.78
C ALA A 401 46.50 62.20 39.02
N MET A 402 46.29 62.86 37.89
CA MET A 402 45.14 62.60 37.01
C MET A 402 45.18 61.19 36.42
N ILE A 403 46.34 60.72 35.98
CA ILE A 403 46.48 59.39 35.38
C ILE A 403 46.18 58.30 36.41
N LEU A 404 46.73 58.43 37.63
CA LEU A 404 46.54 57.45 38.71
C LEU A 404 45.08 57.43 39.19
N CYS A 405 44.47 58.59 39.46
CA CYS A 405 43.09 58.68 39.93
C CYS A 405 42.08 58.18 38.87
N LYS A 406 42.25 58.58 37.60
CA LYS A 406 41.33 58.19 36.53
C LYS A 406 41.34 56.67 36.34
N THR A 407 42.51 56.04 36.46
CA THR A 407 42.65 54.58 36.37
C THR A 407 41.94 53.88 37.52
N ASP A 408 42.17 54.30 38.76
CA ASP A 408 41.59 53.66 39.95
C ASP A 408 40.06 53.84 40.04
N CYS A 409 39.55 55.03 39.70
CA CYS A 409 38.12 55.33 39.68
C CYS A 409 37.37 54.53 38.58
N ILE A 410 37.96 54.40 37.40
CA ILE A 410 37.34 53.64 36.30
C ILE A 410 37.27 52.15 36.66
N VAL A 411 38.33 51.58 37.26
CA VAL A 411 38.38 50.16 37.62
C VAL A 411 37.36 49.84 38.71
N SER A 412 37.30 50.63 39.79
CA SER A 412 36.38 50.42 40.91
C SER A 412 34.92 50.71 40.55
N GLY A 413 34.66 51.75 39.76
CA GLY A 413 33.30 52.13 39.35
C GLY A 413 32.67 51.18 38.32
N LYS A 414 33.48 50.59 37.43
CA LYS A 414 32.99 49.73 36.34
C LYS A 414 32.42 48.41 36.85
N ALA A 415 32.99 47.86 37.91
CA ALA A 415 32.48 46.66 38.55
C ALA A 415 31.08 46.89 39.15
N SER A 416 30.92 47.98 39.91
CA SER A 416 29.65 48.29 40.59
C SER A 416 28.53 48.67 39.61
N CYS A 417 28.82 49.51 38.62
CA CYS A 417 27.84 49.89 37.59
C CYS A 417 27.37 48.68 36.77
N LYS A 418 28.30 47.79 36.40
CA LYS A 418 27.96 46.60 35.61
C LYS A 418 27.06 45.64 36.40
N ALA A 419 27.28 45.51 37.72
CA ALA A 419 26.45 44.68 38.58
C ALA A 419 25.01 45.22 38.72
N GLU A 420 24.86 46.53 38.95
CA GLU A 420 23.53 47.17 39.08
C GLU A 420 22.76 47.23 37.75
N CYS A 421 23.44 47.51 36.64
CA CYS A 421 22.80 47.52 35.33
C CYS A 421 22.33 46.12 34.92
N LYS A 422 23.16 45.10 35.17
CA LYS A 422 22.83 43.71 34.85
C LYS A 422 21.62 43.22 35.63
N SER A 423 21.54 43.49 36.94
CA SER A 423 20.39 43.07 37.74
C SER A 423 19.07 43.70 37.28
N LYS A 424 19.11 44.97 36.84
CA LYS A 424 17.93 45.64 36.27
C LYS A 424 17.54 45.10 34.90
N ALA A 425 18.51 44.88 34.02
CA ALA A 425 18.26 44.35 32.68
C ALA A 425 17.74 42.91 32.71
N ASP A 426 18.25 42.07 33.63
CA ASP A 426 17.77 40.70 33.82
C ASP A 426 16.30 40.69 34.32
N ALA A 427 15.90 41.64 35.16
CA ALA A 427 14.51 41.80 35.61
C ALA A 427 13.56 42.22 34.48
N ASP A 428 13.99 43.17 33.63
CA ASP A 428 13.21 43.64 32.48
C ASP A 428 13.10 42.57 31.37
N CYS A 429 14.16 41.78 31.15
CA CYS A 429 14.17 40.63 30.25
C CYS A 429 13.13 39.58 30.66
N THR A 430 13.07 39.25 31.95
CA THR A 430 12.17 38.21 32.48
C THR A 430 10.69 38.56 32.29
N THR A 431 10.32 39.82 32.43
CA THR A 431 8.91 40.26 32.38
C THR A 431 8.33 40.29 30.95
N ASN A 432 9.16 40.61 29.95
CA ASN A 432 8.71 40.73 28.55
C ASN A 432 8.73 39.41 27.77
N LEU A 433 9.55 38.44 28.21
CA LEU A 433 9.72 37.15 27.54
C LEU A 433 8.44 36.30 27.58
N ASP A 434 7.72 36.35 28.70
CA ASP A 434 6.52 35.54 28.93
C ASP A 434 5.39 35.86 27.94
N VAL A 435 5.22 37.14 27.59
CA VAL A 435 4.18 37.59 26.64
C VAL A 435 4.55 37.20 25.21
N ALA A 436 5.82 37.32 24.83
CA ALA A 436 6.31 36.95 23.50
C ALA A 436 6.24 35.43 23.27
N CYS A 437 6.69 34.63 24.24
CA CYS A 437 6.64 33.16 24.16
C CYS A 437 5.21 32.64 24.05
N ASN A 438 4.26 33.20 24.82
CA ASN A 438 2.84 32.86 24.70
C ASN A 438 2.30 32.98 23.26
N ARG A 439 2.62 34.09 22.58
CA ARG A 439 2.13 34.37 21.22
C ARG A 439 2.76 33.47 20.16
N GLN A 440 4.04 33.13 20.32
CA GLN A 440 4.76 32.27 19.38
C GLN A 440 4.32 30.79 19.48
N CYS A 441 4.05 30.29 20.69
CA CYS A 441 3.57 28.92 20.89
C CYS A 441 2.20 28.69 20.22
N GLN A 442 1.34 29.73 20.11
CA GLN A 442 0.05 29.63 19.44
C GLN A 442 0.14 29.54 17.90
N MET A 443 1.25 29.97 17.28
CA MET A 443 1.38 30.01 15.81
C MET A 443 2.19 28.83 15.24
N SER A 444 3.04 28.18 16.03
CA SER A 444 4.10 27.28 15.53
C SER A 444 3.67 25.83 15.24
N GLY A 445 2.37 25.53 15.22
CA GLY A 445 1.87 24.19 14.84
C GLY A 445 2.05 23.06 15.86
N GLY A 446 2.83 23.25 16.94
CA GLY A 446 2.99 22.25 18.00
C GLY A 446 1.66 21.81 18.62
N PHE A 447 0.80 22.79 18.93
CA PHE A 447 -0.56 22.53 19.42
C PHE A 447 -1.38 21.64 18.49
N ARG A 448 -1.28 21.83 17.17
CA ARG A 448 -2.01 21.01 16.18
C ARG A 448 -1.52 19.56 16.21
N ASN A 449 -0.21 19.33 16.37
CA ASN A 449 0.37 18.00 16.44
C ASN A 449 0.07 17.27 17.76
N CYS A 450 0.12 17.94 18.92
CA CYS A 450 -0.32 17.33 20.19
C CYS A 450 -1.81 17.02 20.17
N TYR A 451 -2.62 17.99 19.76
CA TYR A 451 -4.07 17.83 19.75
C TYR A 451 -4.48 16.68 18.82
N SER A 452 -3.84 16.54 17.65
CA SER A 452 -3.98 15.39 16.76
C SER A 452 -3.62 14.06 17.44
N ASN A 453 -2.43 13.97 18.05
CA ASN A 453 -1.98 12.76 18.75
C ASN A 453 -2.84 12.39 19.97
N CYS A 454 -3.38 13.39 20.69
CA CYS A 454 -4.26 13.16 21.83
C CYS A 454 -5.62 12.64 21.37
N THR A 455 -6.25 13.30 20.40
CA THR A 455 -7.57 12.92 19.89
C THR A 455 -7.56 11.52 19.25
N TYR A 456 -6.44 11.11 18.66
CA TYR A 456 -6.25 9.73 18.18
C TYR A 456 -6.31 8.66 19.28
N LYS A 457 -5.88 8.97 20.50
CA LYS A 457 -5.79 8.00 21.61
C LYS A 457 -7.09 7.73 22.36
N CYS A 458 -8.19 8.44 22.05
CA CYS A 458 -9.45 8.42 22.81
C CYS A 458 -10.45 7.27 22.52
#